data_AF-A0AAV3RKY2-F1
#
_entry.id   AF-A0AAV3RKY2-F1
#
_cell.length_a   1.000
_cell.length_b   1.000
_cell.length_c   1.000
_cell.angle_alpha   90.00
_cell.angle_beta   90.00
_cell.angle_gamma   90.00
#
_symmetry.space_group_name_H-M   'P 1'
#
loop_
_entity.id
_entity.type
_entity.pdbx_description
1 polymer ?
#
loop_
_entity_poly.entity_id
_entity_poly.type
_entity_poly.pdbx_seq_one_letter_code
_entity_poly.pdbx_strand_id
1 'polypeptide(L)' 'MTKMPFSDRLDSVVLLAGFKLPQFNLFDGNGNPLKHLKGFITHMSITSNNSDVYVKAFPNRFTKKLLIGT' A
#
# COMPACT_ATOMS: atom_id res chain seq x y z
N MET A 1 -12.10 -19.88 7.63
CA MET A 1 -11.52 -18.89 6.71
C MET A 1 -10.15 -19.41 6.27
N THR A 2 -9.92 -19.63 4.99
CA THR A 2 -8.65 -20.16 4.48
C THR A 2 -7.61 -19.05 4.49
N LYS A 3 -6.58 -19.16 5.35
CA LYS A 3 -5.46 -18.23 5.35
C LYS A 3 -4.71 -18.38 4.03
N MET A 4 -4.40 -17.26 3.36
CA MET A 4 -3.68 -17.34 2.09
C MET A 4 -2.24 -17.80 2.36
N PRO A 5 -1.66 -18.68 1.51
CA PRO A 5 -0.35 -19.29 1.76
C PRO A 5 0.80 -18.28 1.81
N PHE A 6 0.59 -17.06 1.30
CA PHE A 6 1.55 -15.96 1.37
C PHE A 6 1.41 -15.08 2.62
N SER A 7 0.36 -15.28 3.43
CA SER A 7 0.09 -14.45 4.60
C SER A 7 1.04 -14.72 5.76
N ASP A 8 1.54 -15.96 5.94
CA ASP A 8 2.43 -16.31 7.06
C ASP A 8 3.73 -15.48 7.05
N ARG A 9 4.26 -15.22 5.85
CA ARG A 9 5.44 -14.37 5.65
C ARG A 9 5.15 -12.90 5.93
N LEU A 10 3.96 -12.41 5.57
CA LEU A 10 3.59 -11.01 5.79
C LEU A 10 3.20 -10.72 7.25
N ASP A 11 2.66 -11.72 7.94
CA ASP A 11 2.28 -11.60 9.35
C ASP A 11 3.50 -11.40 10.26
N SER A 12 4.62 -12.05 9.94
CA SER A 12 5.89 -11.92 10.67
C SER A 12 6.62 -10.60 10.42
N VAL A 13 6.26 -9.85 9.38
CA VAL A 13 6.89 -8.56 9.06
C VAL A 13 6.43 -7.50 10.05
N VAL A 14 7.29 -7.08 10.96
CA VAL A 14 6.96 -6.00 11.91
C VAL A 14 7.25 -4.66 11.24
N LEU A 15 6.22 -3.81 11.10
CA LEU A 15 6.45 -2.39 10.82
C LEU A 15 7.02 -1.77 12.09
N LEU A 16 8.24 -1.23 12.01
CA LEU A 16 8.90 -0.62 13.16
C LEU A 16 8.02 0.47 13.77
N ALA A 17 8.08 0.61 15.10
CA ALA A 17 7.41 1.70 15.80
C ALA A 17 7.91 3.05 15.25
N GLY A 18 7.01 3.83 14.65
CA GLY A 18 7.36 5.07 13.96
C GLY A 18 7.46 4.96 12.43
N PHE A 19 7.23 3.79 11.83
CA PHE A 19 7.02 3.67 10.40
C PHE A 19 5.86 4.57 9.98
N LYS A 20 6.17 5.60 9.19
CA LYS A 20 5.19 6.45 8.56
C LYS A 20 5.15 6.05 7.09
N LEU A 21 3.96 5.70 6.64
CA LEU A 21 3.70 5.53 5.21
C LEU A 21 4.14 6.83 4.51
N PRO A 22 4.99 6.75 3.47
CA PRO A 22 5.36 7.93 2.70
C PRO A 22 4.11 8.65 2.22
N GLN A 23 4.16 9.98 2.10
CA GLN A 23 3.06 10.69 1.45
C GLN A 23 3.01 10.26 -0.03
N PHE A 24 1.98 9.51 -0.40
CA PHE A 24 1.66 9.19 -1.78
C PHE A 24 0.16 9.38 -1.99
N ASN A 25 -0.24 9.75 -3.20
CA ASN A 25 -1.65 9.91 -3.53
C ASN A 25 -2.32 8.54 -3.53
N LEU A 26 -3.43 8.35 -2.79
CA LEU A 26 -4.24 7.15 -2.92
C LEU A 26 -4.81 7.06 -4.35
N PHE A 27 -4.96 5.84 -4.86
CA PHE A 27 -5.57 5.65 -6.16
C PHE A 27 -7.07 5.94 -6.05
N ASP A 28 -7.54 6.94 -6.77
CA ASP A 28 -8.93 7.41 -6.77
C ASP A 28 -9.82 6.66 -7.78
N GLY A 29 -9.24 5.73 -8.52
CA GLY A 29 -9.90 4.97 -9.58
C GLY A 29 -9.80 5.62 -10.97
N ASN A 30 -9.16 6.79 -11.08
CA ASN A 30 -8.95 7.48 -12.35
C ASN A 30 -7.47 7.42 -12.78
N GLY A 31 -7.24 7.43 -14.10
CA GLY A 31 -5.89 7.35 -14.68
C GLY A 31 -5.32 5.93 -14.75
N ASN A 32 -4.00 5.82 -14.90
CA ASN A 32 -3.32 4.54 -15.16
C ASN A 32 -2.93 3.82 -13.84
N PRO A 33 -3.52 2.67 -13.51
CA PRO A 33 -3.25 1.95 -12.26
C PRO A 33 -1.81 1.41 -12.18
N LEU A 34 -1.20 1.05 -13.32
CA LEU A 34 0.20 0.60 -13.35
C LEU A 34 1.16 1.77 -13.06
N LYS A 35 0.85 2.97 -13.56
CA LYS A 35 1.64 4.17 -13.26
C LYS A 35 1.56 4.51 -11.77
N HIS A 36 0.37 4.37 -11.18
CA HIS A 36 0.14 4.58 -9.75
C HIS A 36 0.94 3.57 -8.90
N LEU A 37 0.84 2.27 -9.22
CA LEU A 37 1.58 1.22 -8.52
C LEU A 37 3.10 1.44 -8.60
N LYS A 38 3.62 1.84 -9.77
CA LYS A 38 5.04 2.19 -9.92
C LYS A 38 5.44 3.35 -9.00
N GLY A 39 4.62 4.39 -8.92
CA GLY A 39 4.86 5.51 -8.00
C GLY A 39 4.87 5.09 -6.53
N PHE A 40 3.97 4.20 -6.12
CA PHE A 40 3.98 3.62 -4.78
C PHE A 40 5.28 2.85 -4.50
N ILE A 41 5.70 1.96 -5.41
CA ILE A 41 6.95 1.19 -5.27
C ILE A 41 8.16 2.13 -5.16
N THR A 42 8.22 3.17 -5.99
CA THR A 42 9.30 4.17 -5.93
C THR A 42 9.35 4.86 -4.57
N HIS A 43 8.22 5.33 -4.03
CA HIS A 43 8.20 5.97 -2.71
C HIS A 43 8.56 5.00 -1.58
N MET A 44 8.07 3.76 -1.65
CA MET A 44 8.42 2.73 -0.66
C MET A 44 9.90 2.37 -0.69
N SER A 45 10.54 2.40 -1.86
CA SER A 45 11.99 2.14 -2.01
C SER A 45 12.89 3.13 -1.29
N ILE A 46 12.39 4.35 -1.04
CA ILE A 46 13.10 5.35 -0.24
C ILE A 46 13.05 4.99 1.24
N THR A 47 12.00 4.30 1.70
CA THR A 47 11.76 3.97 3.11
C THR A 47 12.25 2.59 3.50
N SER A 48 12.24 1.63 2.56
CA SER A 48 12.66 0.26 2.81
C SER A 48 13.05 -0.43 1.51
N ASN A 49 14.00 -1.37 1.57
CA ASN A 49 14.29 -2.28 0.45
C ASN A 49 13.59 -3.64 0.59
N ASN A 50 12.70 -3.81 1.59
CA ASN A 50 11.98 -5.05 1.81
C ASN A 50 10.59 -5.00 1.15
N SER A 51 10.40 -5.81 0.10
CA SER A 51 9.12 -5.88 -0.63
C SER A 51 7.95 -6.36 0.25
N ASP A 52 8.19 -7.10 1.32
CA ASP A 52 7.12 -7.53 2.23
C ASP A 52 6.54 -6.34 3.02
N VAL A 53 7.38 -5.36 3.34
CA VAL A 53 6.94 -4.10 3.93
C VAL A 53 6.04 -3.35 2.96
N TYR A 54 6.28 -3.45 1.65
CA TYR A 54 5.51 -2.76 0.63
C TYR A 54 4.12 -3.35 0.55
N VAL A 55 4.04 -4.68 0.54
CA VAL A 55 2.76 -5.40 0.53
C VAL A 55 1.99 -5.15 1.83
N LYS A 56 2.66 -5.15 2.98
CA LYS A 56 2.02 -4.90 4.28
C LYS A 56 1.55 -3.45 4.45
N ALA A 57 2.31 -2.50 3.92
CA ALA A 57 1.98 -1.07 3.94
C ALA A 57 1.06 -0.66 2.78
N PHE A 58 0.78 -1.57 1.83
CA PHE A 58 -0.08 -1.27 0.69
C PHE A 58 -1.49 -0.94 1.20
N PRO A 59 -2.10 0.15 0.72
CA PRO A 59 -3.41 0.55 1.19
C PRO A 59 -4.44 -0.53 0.90
N ASN A 60 -5.06 -1.05 1.94
CA ASN A 60 -6.19 -1.98 1.80
C ASN A 60 -7.50 -1.28 1.39
N ARG A 61 -7.48 0.06 1.24
CA ARG A 61 -8.62 0.88 0.85
C ARG A 61 -8.20 1.86 -0.26
N PHE A 62 -8.71 1.61 -1.45
CA PHE A 62 -8.77 2.62 -2.49
C PHE A 62 -9.94 3.54 -2.17
N THR A 63 -9.66 4.80 -1.87
CA THR A 63 -10.72 5.79 -1.69
C THR A 63 -11.27 6.13 -3.06
N LYS A 64 -12.39 5.50 -3.45
CA LYS A 64 -13.34 6.23 -4.29
C LYS A 64 -13.69 7.46 -3.48
N LYS A 65 -13.32 8.63 -3.98
CA LYS A 65 -13.82 9.89 -3.46
C LYS A 65 -15.33 9.71 -3.38
N LEU A 66 -15.87 9.70 -2.15
CA LEU A 66 -17.31 9.75 -1.95
C LEU A 66 -17.69 11.11 -2.52
N LEU A 67 -18.18 11.13 -3.77
CA LEU A 67 -18.98 12.23 -4.27
C LEU A 67 -20.24 12.22 -3.39
N ILE A 68 -20.16 12.83 -2.22
CA ILE A 68 -21.36 13.34 -1.57
C ILE A 68 -21.70 14.55 -2.41
N GLY A 69 -22.62 14.35 -3.35
CA GLY A 69 -23.40 15.43 -3.93
C GLY A 69 -24.28 16.04 -2.84
N THR A 70 -24.65 17.30 -3.10
CA THR A 70 -25.42 18.27 -2.29
C THR A 70 -24.67 18.91 -1.13
#